data_AF-A0A812MVC8-F1
#
_entry.id   AF-A0A812MVC8-F1
#
_cell.length_a   1.000
_cell.length_b   1.000
_cell.length_c   1.000
_cell.angle_alpha   90.00
_cell.angle_beta   90.00
_cell.angle_gamma   90.00
#
_symmetry.space_group_name_H-M   'P 1'
#
loop_
_entity.id
_entity.type
_entity.pdbx_description
1 polymer ?
#
loop_
_entity_poly.entity_id
_entity_poly.type
_entity_poly.pdbx_seq_one_letter_code
_entity_poly.pdbx_strand_id
1 'polypeptide(L)' 'GIASGRCIDGISRQPEVADDLRGVLLLSLAFMESLTIYGLVIALVRLHAA' A
#
# COMPACT_ATOMS: atom_id res chain seq x y z
N GLY A 1 -5.34 -0.96 6.97
CA GLY A 1 -6.20 -1.88 7.73
C GLY A 1 -7.12 -2.68 6.83
N ILE A 2 -8.12 -2.04 6.23
CA ILE A 2 -9.19 -2.70 5.45
C ILE A 2 -8.68 -3.58 4.30
N ALA A 3 -7.67 -3.12 3.54
CA ALA A 3 -7.08 -3.93 2.46
C ALA A 3 -6.47 -5.25 2.97
N SER A 4 -5.82 -5.22 4.14
CA SER A 4 -5.25 -6.41 4.77
C SER A 4 -6.34 -7.34 5.30
N GLY A 5 -7.41 -6.80 5.89
CA GLY A 5 -8.57 -7.60 6.32
C GLY A 5 -9.23 -8.33 5.14
N ARG A 6 -9.46 -7.64 4.02
CA ARG A 6 -9.99 -8.24 2.78
C ARG A 6 -9.06 -9.29 2.18
N CYS A 7 -7.74 -9.09 2.28
CA CYS A 7 -6.74 -10.06 1.86
C CYS A 7 -6.83 -11.34 2.71
N ILE A 8 -6.91 -11.20 4.04
CA ILE A 8 -7.06 -12.34 4.96
C ILE A 8 -8.37 -13.09 4.73
N ASP A 9 -9.48 -12.39 4.49
CA ASP A 9 -10.76 -13.01 4.14
C ASP A 9 -10.66 -13.80 2.82
N GLY A 10 -9.94 -13.26 1.83
CA GLY A 10 -9.67 -13.94 0.55
C GLY A 10 -8.84 -15.21 0.73
N ILE A 11 -7.75 -15.11 1.51
CA ILE A 11 -6.87 -16.25 1.86
C ILE A 11 -7.66 -17.33 2.62
N SER A 12 -8.51 -16.93 3.56
CA SER A 12 -9.31 -17.88 4.36
C SER A 12 -10.31 -18.66 3.52
N ARG A 13 -10.79 -18.09 2.42
CA ARG A 13 -11.70 -18.76 1.48
C ARG A 13 -10.96 -19.64 0.47
N GLN A 14 -9.78 -19.20 0.03
CA GLN A 14 -8.95 -19.88 -0.96
C GLN A 14 -7.47 -19.72 -0.55
N PRO A 15 -6.90 -20.67 0.19
CA PRO A 15 -5.52 -20.56 0.65
C PRO A 15 -4.50 -20.71 -0.47
N GLU A 16 -4.85 -21.33 -1.62
CA GLU A 16 -3.92 -21.49 -2.75
C GLU A 16 -3.51 -20.15 -3.38
N VAL A 17 -4.38 -19.13 -3.34
CA VAL A 17 -4.10 -17.79 -3.91
C VAL A 17 -3.44 -16.84 -2.89
N ALA A 18 -2.97 -17.36 -1.76
CA ALA A 18 -2.45 -16.52 -0.70
C ALA A 18 -1.19 -15.75 -1.08
N ASP A 19 -0.33 -16.35 -1.90
CA ASP A 19 0.90 -15.69 -2.35
C ASP A 19 0.59 -14.52 -3.30
N ASP A 20 -0.30 -14.74 -4.27
CA ASP A 20 -0.78 -13.70 -5.19
C ASP A 20 -1.45 -12.53 -4.45
N LEU A 21 -2.35 -12.83 -3.50
CA LEU A 21 -3.04 -11.81 -2.70
C LEU A 21 -2.06 -10.99 -1.84
N ARG A 22 -1.05 -11.64 -1.27
CA ARG A 22 0.02 -10.95 -0.53
C ARG A 22 0.86 -10.08 -1.46
N GLY A 23 1.20 -10.58 -2.65
CA GLY A 23 1.91 -9.81 -3.67
C GLY A 23 1.18 -8.54 -4.07
N VAL A 24 -0.12 -8.65 -4.37
CA VAL A 24 -0.97 -7.49 -4.71
C VAL A 24 -1.14 -6.53 -3.52
N LEU A 25 -1.28 -7.05 -2.29
CA LEU A 25 -1.37 -6.24 -1.08
C LEU A 25 -0.08 -5.42 -0.88
N LEU A 26 1.09 -6.05 -1.00
CA LEU A 26 2.39 -5.40 -0.85
C LEU A 26 2.62 -4.38 -1.96
N LEU A 27 2.26 -4.69 -3.20
CA LEU A 27 2.32 -3.74 -4.32
C LEU A 27 1.45 -2.51 -4.06
N SER A 28 0.20 -2.73 -3.62
CA SER A 28 -0.73 -1.65 -3.28
C SER A 28 -0.20 -0.77 -2.14
N LEU A 29 0.42 -1.39 -1.13
CA LEU A 29 1.04 -0.67 -0.02
C LEU A 29 2.24 0.15 -0.50
N ALA A 30 3.12 -0.42 -1.33
CA ALA A 30 4.26 0.29 -1.89
C ALA A 30 3.84 1.51 -2.74
N PHE A 31 2.75 1.41 -3.50
CA PHE A 31 2.17 2.55 -4.21
C PHE A 31 1.66 3.64 -3.26
N MET A 32 0.93 3.27 -2.21
CA MET A 32 0.42 4.21 -1.21
C MET A 32 1.55 4.95 -0.47
N GLU A 33 2.59 4.21 -0.09
CA GLU A 33 3.81 4.79 0.51
C GLU A 33 4.50 5.73 -0.47
N SER A 34 4.67 5.33 -1.74
CA SER A 34 5.29 6.17 -2.76
C SER A 34 4.55 7.49 -2.98
N LEU A 35 3.20 7.46 -3.01
CA LEU A 35 2.38 8.67 -3.10
C LEU A 35 2.54 9.57 -1.87
N THR A 36 2.64 8.98 -0.69
CA THR A 36 2.83 9.71 0.57
C THR A 36 4.20 10.37 0.61
N ILE A 37 5.26 9.66 0.21
CA ILE A 37 6.62 10.19 0.10
C ILE A 37 6.66 11.31 -0.94
N TYR A 38 6.02 11.12 -2.10
CA TYR A 38 5.94 12.17 -3.12
C TYR A 38 5.26 13.44 -2.59
N GLY A 39 4.11 13.30 -1.91
CA GLY A 39 3.43 14.42 -1.27
C GLY A 39 4.29 15.12 -0.22
N LEU A 40 5.02 14.34 0.60
CA LEU A 40 5.93 14.88 1.60
C LEU A 40 7.10 15.64 0.97
N VAL A 41 7.69 15.11 -0.11
CA VAL A 41 8.77 15.80 -0.85
C VAL A 41 8.27 17.14 -1.37
N ILE A 42 7.10 17.20 -1.99
CA ILE A 42 6.52 18.46 -2.46
C ILE A 42 6.29 19.41 -1.28
N ALA A 43 5.73 18.96 -0.16
CA ALA A 43 5.52 19.78 1.02
C ALA A 43 6.83 20.38 1.57
N LEU A 44 7.89 19.57 1.66
CA LEU A 44 9.21 20.01 2.11
C LEU A 44 9.86 21.01 1.15
N VAL A 45 9.74 20.78 -0.17
CA VAL A 45 10.19 21.72 -1.19
C VAL A 45 9.46 23.06 -1.04
N ARG A 46 8.13 23.04 -0.85
CA ARG A 46 7.34 24.26 -0.66
C ARG A 46 7.69 24.99 0.64
N LEU A 47 8.04 24.26 1.71
CA LEU A 47 8.41 24.84 3.01
C LEU A 47 9.76 25.59 2.96
N HIS A 48 10.74 25.09 2.19
CA HIS A 48 12.07 25.70 2.09
C HIS A 48 12.24 26.64 0.90
N ALA A 49 11.32 26.62 -0.07
CA ALA A 49 11.32 27.52 -1.23
C ALA A 49 10.41 28.76 -1.05
N ALA A 50 9.90 29.00 0.16
CA ALA A 50 9.19 30.21 0.58
C ALA A 50 10.11 31.08 1.45
#